data_AF-A0A7X3MTA2-F1
#
_entry.id   AF-A0A7X3MTA2-F1
#
_cell.length_a   1.000
_cell.length_b   1.000
_cell.length_c   1.000
_cell.angle_alpha   90.00
_cell.angle_beta   90.00
_cell.angle_gamma   90.00
#
_symmetry.space_group_name_H-M   'P 1'
#
loop_
_entity.id
_entity.type
_entity.pdbx_description
1 polymer ?
#
loop_
_entity_poly.entity_id
_entity_poly.type
_entity_poly.pdbx_seq_one_letter_code
_entity_poly.pdbx_strand_id
1 'polypeptide(L)' 'MILVGAEVFGVAISAGWAIAGLFELGAIVGYVLMGLFSLLAVYFLVNLWRRCVAVEPLAE' A
#
# COMPACT_ATOMS: atom_id res chain seq x y z
N MET A 1 -2.29 -8.72 -11.17
CA MET A 1 -2.43 -7.60 -10.21
C MET A 1 -2.86 -8.00 -8.80
N ILE A 2 -3.64 -9.07 -8.62
CA ILE A 2 -4.13 -9.49 -7.29
C ILE A 2 -2.99 -9.85 -6.31
N LEU A 3 -2.00 -10.64 -6.76
CA LEU A 3 -0.84 -11.01 -5.92
C LEU A 3 0.00 -9.79 -5.51
N VAL A 4 0.43 -8.99 -6.49
CA VAL A 4 1.17 -7.74 -6.24
C VAL A 4 0.39 -6.79 -5.32
N GLY A 5 -0.93 -6.71 -5.50
CA GLY A 5 -1.80 -5.96 -4.60
C GLY A 5 -1.70 -6.44 -3.16
N ALA A 6 -1.91 -7.74 -2.93
CA ALA A 6 -1.84 -8.33 -1.60
C ALA A 6 -0.47 -8.14 -0.93
N GLU A 7 0.63 -8.30 -1.68
CA GLU A 7 1.98 -8.11 -1.15
C GLU A 7 2.25 -6.65 -0.76
N VAL A 8 1.93 -5.70 -1.64
CA VAL A 8 2.16 -4.27 -1.39
C VAL A 8 1.33 -3.78 -0.21
N PHE A 9 0.07 -4.21 -0.10
CA PHE A 9 -0.78 -3.89 1.05
C PHE A 9 -0.31 -4.54 2.34
N GLY A 10 0.10 -5.81 2.29
CA GLY A 10 0.66 -6.51 3.45
C GLY A 10 1.87 -5.78 4.01
N VAL A 11 2.83 -5.43 3.15
CA VAL A 11 4.01 -4.65 3.54
C VAL A 11 3.63 -3.28 4.11
N ALA A 12 2.70 -2.55 3.48
CA ALA A 12 2.29 -1.24 3.94
C ALA A 12 1.68 -1.25 5.36
N ILE A 13 0.79 -2.20 5.64
CA ILE A 13 0.14 -2.33 6.96
C ILE A 13 1.16 -2.79 8.01
N SER A 14 1.98 -3.79 7.69
CA SER A 14 3.02 -4.29 8.60
C SER A 14 4.07 -3.23 8.91
N ALA A 15 4.47 -2.41 7.94
CA ALA A 15 5.40 -1.29 8.16
C ALA A 15 4.79 -0.22 9.07
N GLY A 16 3.50 0.10 8.89
CA GLY A 16 2.79 1.06 9.73
C GLY A 16 2.73 0.61 11.19
N TRP A 17 2.43 -0.67 11.41
CA TRP A 17 2.46 -1.29 12.73
C TRP A 17 3.85 -1.26 13.36
N ALA A 18 4.86 -1.68 12.60
CA ALA A 18 6.23 -1.83 13.09
C ALA A 18 6.81 -0.49 13.55
N ILE A 19 6.63 0.58 12.77
CA ILE A 19 7.13 1.91 13.13
C ILE A 19 6.39 2.42 14.37
N ALA A 20 5.07 2.26 14.46
CA ALA A 20 4.32 2.69 15.63
C ALA A 20 4.73 1.96 16.92
N GLY A 21 5.03 0.66 16.81
CA GLY A 21 5.55 -0.15 17.91
C GLY A 21 6.97 0.24 18.33
N LEU A 22 7.86 0.50 17.38
CA LEU A 22 9.27 0.86 17.64
C LEU A 22 9.42 2.19 18.37
N PHE A 23 8.54 3.16 18.12
CA PHE A 23 8.59 4.47 18.77
C PHE A 23 7.62 4.61 19.96
N GLU A 24 6.90 3.56 20.34
CA GLU A 24 5.86 3.58 21.39
C GLU A 24 4.81 4.71 21.20
N LEU A 25 4.49 5.01 19.94
CA LEU A 25 3.69 6.18 19.51
C LEU A 25 2.19 6.08 19.84
N GLY A 26 1.77 4.98 20.47
CA GLY A 26 0.39 4.70 20.83
C GLY A 26 -0.48 4.25 19.63
N ALA A 27 -1.66 3.71 19.96
CA ALA A 27 -2.54 3.07 18.98
C ALA A 27 -3.04 4.04 17.89
N ILE A 28 -3.34 5.29 18.26
CA ILE A 28 -3.89 6.30 17.35
C ILE A 28 -2.88 6.59 16.22
N VAL A 29 -1.63 6.87 16.57
CA VAL A 29 -0.59 7.17 15.59
C VAL A 29 -0.28 5.94 14.73
N GLY A 30 -0.34 4.74 15.32
CA GLY A 30 -0.23 3.50 14.54
C GLY A 30 -1.31 3.34 13.47
N TYR A 31 -2.57 3.60 13.80
CA TYR A 31 -3.65 3.56 12.80
C TYR A 31 -3.49 4.63 11.72
N VAL A 32 -3.04 5.83 12.09
CA VAL A 32 -2.74 6.89 11.11
C VAL A 32 -1.62 6.46 10.17
N LEU A 33 -0.54 5.88 10.70
CA LEU A 33 0.61 5.45 9.91
C LEU A 33 0.26 4.29 8.98
N MET A 34 -0.50 3.30 9.48
CA MET A 34 -1.05 2.22 8.66
C MET A 34 -1.94 2.76 7.52
N GLY A 35 -2.81 3.73 7.83
CA GLY A 35 -3.67 4.37 6.83
C GLY A 35 -2.87 5.12 5.77
N LEU A 36 -1.87 5.90 6.17
CA LEU A 36 -0.99 6.64 5.26
C LEU A 36 -0.21 5.69 4.34
N PHE A 37 0.37 4.62 4.87
CA PHE A 37 1.07 3.64 4.05
C PHE A 37 0.13 2.85 3.15
N SER A 38 -1.09 2.56 3.59
CA SER A 38 -2.10 1.91 2.74
C SER A 38 -2.54 2.81 1.58
N LEU A 39 -2.69 4.12 1.79
CA LEU A 39 -2.94 5.08 0.72
C LEU A 39 -1.78 5.12 -0.28
N LEU A 40 -0.54 5.06 0.22
CA LEU A 40 0.66 5.05 -0.59
C LEU A 40 0.78 3.75 -1.42
N ALA A 41 0.37 2.61 -0.84
CA ALA A 41 0.23 1.33 -1.55
C ALA A 41 -0.80 1.40 -2.69
N VAL A 42 -1.98 1.98 -2.44
CA VAL A 42 -2.99 2.20 -3.49
C VAL A 42 -2.43 3.04 -4.62
N TYR A 43 -1.71 4.13 -4.31
CA TYR A 43 -1.11 4.99 -5.31
C TYR A 43 -0.14 4.22 -6.23
N PHE A 44 0.74 3.39 -5.66
CA PHE A 44 1.65 2.57 -6.45
C PHE A 44 0.92 1.55 -7.32
N LEU A 45 -0.12 0.90 -6.79
CA LEU A 45 -0.92 -0.06 -7.55
C LEU A 45 -1.68 0.58 -8.70
N VAL A 46 -2.25 1.78 -8.50
CA VAL A 46 -2.92 2.53 -9.57
C VAL A 46 -1.91 2.96 -10.63
N ASN A 47 -0.72 3.43 -10.24
CA ASN A 47 0.30 3.81 -11.21
C ASN A 47 0.80 2.59 -12.01
N LEU A 48 0.97 1.45 -11.35
CA LEU A 48 1.32 0.19 -12.00
C LEU A 48 0.21 -0.25 -12.98
N TRP A 49 -1.05 -0.22 -12.54
CA TRP A 49 -2.21 -0.52 -13.39
C TRP A 49 -2.17 0.31 -14.67
N ARG A 50 -2.04 1.63 -14.52
CA ARG A 50 -2.05 2.56 -15.65
C ARG A 50 -0.92 2.27 -16.63
N ARG A 51 0.26 1.89 -16.13
CA ARG A 51 1.39 1.48 -16.96
C ARG A 51 1.14 0.15 -17.68
N CYS A 52 0.60 -0.85 -16.98
CA CYS A 52 0.24 -2.13 -17.59
C CYS A 52 -0.78 -1.94 -18.71
N VAL A 53 -1.85 -1.19 -18.47
CA VAL A 53 -2.89 -0.91 -19.48
C VAL A 53 -2.38 -0.05 -20.64
N ALA A 54 -1.39 0.81 -20.43
CA ALA A 54 -0.79 1.57 -21.52
C ALA A 54 0.06 0.70 -22.46
N VAL A 55 0.67 -0.37 -21.93
CA VAL A 55 1.50 -1.31 -22.72
C VAL A 55 0.62 -2.39 -23.38
N GLU A 56 -0.35 -2.91 -22.64
CA GLU A 56 -1.35 -3.88 -23.11
C GLU A 56 -2.75 -3.31 -22.85
N PRO A 57 -3.31 -2.55 -23.83
CA PRO A 57 -4.66 -2.01 -23.70
C PRO A 57 -5.65 -3.16 -23.55
N LEU A 58 -6.40 -3.17 -22.44
CA LEU A 58 -7.49 -4.13 -22.19
C LEU A 58 -8.70 -3.93 -23.12
N ALA A 59 -8.57 -3.10 -24.15
CA ALA A 59 -9.61 -2.82 -25.13
C ALA A 59 -9.56 -3.86 -26.25
N GLU A 60 -10.25 -4.97 -26.02
CA GLU A 60 -10.90 -5.80 -27.04
C GLU A 60 -12.41 -5.77 -26.83
#